data_AF-A0A356INT1-F1
#
_entry.id   AF-A0A356INT1-F1
#
_cell.length_a   1.000
_cell.length_b   1.000
_cell.length_c   1.000
_cell.angle_alpha   90.00
_cell.angle_beta   90.00
_cell.angle_gamma   90.00
#
_symmetry.space_group_name_H-M   'P 1'
#
loop_
_entity.id
_entity.type
_entity.pdbx_description
1 polymer ?
#
loop_
_entity_poly.entity_id
_entity_poly.type
_entity_poly.pdbx_seq_one_letter_code
_entity_poly.pdbx_strand_id
1 'polypeptide(L)' 'GSYKNVMRWANMLWQRPPVQRGWRVNRFWGPEEEQLRERHAASDFDRP' A
#
# COMPACT_ATOMS: atom_id res chain seq x y z
N GLY A 1 -18.15 16.12 -15.68
CA GLY A 1 -18.27 15.67 -14.27
C GLY A 1 -16.96 15.04 -13.85
N SER A 2 -16.51 15.27 -12.62
CA SER A 2 -15.28 14.68 -12.08
C SER A 2 -15.56 14.20 -10.66
N TYR A 3 -15.06 13.02 -10.30
CA TYR A 3 -15.23 12.41 -8.99
C TYR A 3 -14.34 13.07 -7.91
N LYS A 4 -14.44 14.39 -7.77
CA LYS A 4 -13.58 15.21 -6.88
C LYS A 4 -13.57 14.69 -5.44
N ASN A 5 -14.74 14.31 -4.93
CA ASN A 5 -14.88 13.79 -3.57
C ASN A 5 -14.22 12.42 -3.39
N VAL A 6 -14.32 11.54 -4.40
CA VAL A 6 -13.68 10.22 -4.39
C VAL A 6 -12.17 10.37 -4.43
N MET A 7 -11.64 11.22 -5.32
CA MET A 7 -10.21 11.48 -5.42
C MET A 7 -9.64 12.06 -4.11
N ARG A 8 -10.34 13.03 -3.50
CA ARG A 8 -9.96 13.55 -2.18
C ARG A 8 -9.89 12.45 -1.14
N TRP A 9 -10.93 11.63 -1.03
CA TRP A 9 -10.99 10.55 -0.05
C TRP A 9 -9.90 9.49 -0.27
N ALA A 10 -9.68 9.07 -1.52
CA ALA A 10 -8.64 8.11 -1.87
C ALA A 10 -7.25 8.63 -1.48
N ASN A 11 -6.95 9.89 -1.79
CA ASN A 11 -5.69 10.53 -1.42
C ASN A 11 -5.51 10.60 0.11
N MET A 12 -6.57 10.93 0.86
CA MET A 12 -6.53 10.95 2.32
C MET A 12 -6.25 9.57 2.92
N LEU A 13 -6.81 8.50 2.35
CA LEU A 13 -6.50 7.14 2.79
C LEU A 13 -5.07 6.74 2.45
N TRP A 14 -4.60 7.09 1.26
CA TRP A 14 -3.27 6.73 0.77
C TRP A 14 -2.14 7.35 1.61
N GLN A 15 -2.38 8.49 2.25
CA GLN A 15 -1.42 9.13 3.16
C GLN A 15 -1.20 8.35 4.46
N ARG A 16 -2.04 7.35 4.77
CA ARG A 16 -1.94 6.60 6.03
C ARG A 16 -0.87 5.51 5.92
N PRO A 17 0.18 5.51 6.76
CA PRO A 17 1.23 4.48 6.71
C PRO A 17 0.70 3.02 6.78
N PRO A 18 -0.34 2.70 7.58
CA PRO A 18 -0.92 1.36 7.58
C PRO A 18 -1.57 0.94 6.25
N VAL A 19 -2.15 1.90 5.51
CA VAL A 19 -2.75 1.63 4.19
C VAL A 19 -1.66 1.30 3.18
N GLN A 20 -0.59 2.10 3.17
CA GLN A 20 0.58 1.85 2.31
C GLN A 20 1.21 0.49 2.61
N ARG A 21 1.40 0.14 3.88
CA ARG A 21 1.94 -1.18 4.26
C ARG A 21 1.02 -2.33 3.87
N GLY A 22 -0.28 -2.23 4.16
CA GLY A 22 -1.24 -3.28 3.85
C GLY A 22 -1.40 -3.52 2.34
N TRP A 23 -1.32 -2.46 1.54
CA TRP A 23 -1.42 -2.54 0.08
C TRP A 23 -0.28 -3.33 -0.60
N ARG A 24 0.87 -3.46 0.07
CA ARG A 24 2.02 -4.23 -0.43
C ARG A 24 1.87 -5.75 -0.21
N VAL A 25 1.08 -6.16 0.79
CA VAL A 25 0.96 -7.58 1.21
C VAL A 25 0.28 -8.42 0.12
N ASN A 26 0.84 -9.60 -0.16
CA ASN A 26 0.42 -10.54 -1.21
C ASN A 26 0.47 -9.98 -2.63
N ARG A 27 1.17 -8.86 -2.83
CA ARG A 27 1.36 -8.25 -4.14
C ARG A 27 2.61 -8.83 -4.82
N PHE A 28 2.44 -9.29 -6.06
CA PHE A 28 3.48 -9.95 -6.86
C PHE A 28 3.80 -9.21 -8.17
N TRP A 29 3.39 -7.95 -8.27
CA TRP A 29 3.51 -7.12 -9.49
C TRP A 29 3.78 -5.65 -9.15
N GLY A 30 4.23 -4.88 -10.15
CA GLY A 30 4.65 -3.48 -10.00
C GLY A 30 6.13 -3.37 -9.59
N PRO A 31 6.57 -2.19 -9.12
CA PRO A 31 7.90 -2.01 -8.55
C PRO A 31 8.17 -2.97 -7.39
N GLU A 32 9.42 -3.39 -7.21
CA GLU A 32 9.79 -4.40 -6.19
C GLU A 32 9.61 -3.84 -4.78
N GLU A 33 9.91 -2.55 -4.58
CA GLU A 33 9.71 -1.82 -3.34
C GLU A 33 8.23 -1.73 -2.90
N GLU A 34 7.30 -1.89 -3.85
CA GLU A 34 5.85 -1.93 -3.60
C GLU A 34 5.32 -3.34 -3.31
N GLN A 35 6.16 -4.36 -3.44
CA GLN A 35 5.76 -5.75 -3.23
C GLN A 35 6.10 -6.23 -1.82
N LEU A 36 5.26 -7.11 -1.31
CA LEU A 36 5.53 -7.97 -0.17
C LEU A 36 4.74 -9.26 -0.41
N ARG A 37 5.39 -10.24 -1.05
CA ARG A 37 4.71 -11.45 -1.57
C ARG A 37 3.97 -12.24 -0.49
N GLU A 38 4.50 -12.24 0.73
CA GLU A 38 3.89 -12.87 1.91
C GLU A 38 4.26 -12.07 3.16
N ARG A 39 3.43 -12.16 4.20
CA ARG A 39 3.68 -11.51 5.49
C ARG A 39 3.36 -12.44 6.65
N HIS A 40 4.37 -12.79 7.42
CA HIS A 40 4.32 -13.69 8.58
C HIS A 40 4.80 -13.02 9.87
N ALA A 41 5.49 -11.88 9.77
CA ALA A 41 5.95 -11.06 10.89
C ALA A 41 5.80 -9.55 10.60
N ALA A 42 5.99 -8.70 11.62
CA ALA A 42 6.06 -7.26 11.42
C ALA A 42 7.37 -6.82 10.73
N SER A 43 8.48 -7.50 11.04
CA SER A 43 9.81 -7.25 10.48
C SER A 43 9.95 -7.59 9.00
N ASP A 44 8.94 -8.21 8.38
CA ASP A 44 8.97 -8.51 6.94
C ASP A 44 8.98 -7.24 6.09
N PHE A 45 8.56 -6.09 6.64
CA PHE A 45 8.64 -4.78 5.98
C PHE A 45 10.02 -4.13 6.02
N ASP A 46 10.95 -4.67 6.82
CA ASP A 46 12.31 -4.14 7.01
C ASP A 46 13.34 -4.86 6.11
N ARG A 47 12.91 -5.90 5.39
CA ARG A 47 13.75 -6.60 4.41
C ARG A 47 14.03 -5.67 3.22
N PRO A 48 15.26 -5.70 2.66
CA PRO A 48 15.64 -4.90 1.51
C PRO A 48 14.75 -5.20 0.29
#